data_AF-A0A3A5V048-F1
#
_entry.id   AF-A0A3A5V048-F1
#
_cell.length_a   1.000
_cell.length_b   1.000
_cell.length_c   1.000
_cell.angle_alpha   90.00
_cell.angle_beta   90.00
_cell.angle_gamma   90.00
#
_symmetry.space_group_name_H-M   'P 1'
#
loop_
_entity.id
_entity.type
_entity.pdbx_description
1 polymer ?
#
loop_
_entity_poly.entity_id
_entity_poly.type
_entity_poly.pdbx_seq_one_letter_code
_entity_poly.pdbx_strand_id
1 'polypeptide(L)'
;MTFQQLKDEANSRWGEIWDSNSSRLEIMLLCPRKERKLLELHGDMIDHGQPVMGIFHRPRAEAELLTEQGFDPRAASFQFLNISNADMGPWMQQLVTQEGWLRSTVELAPVPFALDIPNQRPFEKRTILCFRHPSLPPLANYFLPYPIHALVGKAFVSLPRRQAAELARQQAEILGVGLAKPEPEIVEVPVVEPVVEVEPVAIAVEDSFVAEMIPEEVENVALPKQEEDNITPAPSPQETPNVVEESIPLPTGDPEVDNTSPIEREFRSLIQELLDAGVDPSDMMTDPRLEEITERALAQNFETWPVFMQMVS
;
A
#
# COMPACT_ATOMS: atom_id res chain seq x y z
N MET A 1 2.61 -9.81 2.02
CA MET A 1 3.00 -9.40 3.39
C MET A 1 1.97 -8.39 3.89
N THR A 2 1.54 -8.51 5.14
CA THR A 2 0.60 -7.58 5.79
C THR A 2 1.25 -6.88 6.98
N PHE A 3 0.65 -5.81 7.50
CA PHE A 3 1.15 -5.19 8.74
C PHE A 3 1.05 -6.15 9.92
N GLN A 4 0.02 -6.99 9.98
CA GLN A 4 -0.10 -7.98 11.05
C GLN A 4 1.08 -8.94 11.03
N GLN A 5 1.41 -9.51 9.86
CA GLN A 5 2.57 -10.39 9.71
C GLN A 5 3.88 -9.71 10.11
N LEU A 6 4.09 -8.45 9.69
CA LEU A 6 5.29 -7.69 10.05
C LEU A 6 5.37 -7.41 11.55
N LYS A 7 4.25 -7.13 12.21
CA LYS A 7 4.19 -6.93 13.66
C LYS A 7 4.46 -8.23 14.42
N ASP A 8 3.88 -9.35 13.95
CA ASP A 8 4.06 -10.67 14.56
C ASP A 8 5.53 -11.14 14.46
N GLU A 9 6.17 -10.88 13.32
CA GLU A 9 7.58 -11.21 13.07
C GLU A 9 8.56 -10.18 13.67
N ALA A 10 8.08 -9.02 14.13
CA ALA A 10 8.91 -7.87 14.47
C ALA A 10 9.98 -8.16 15.52
N ASN A 11 9.60 -8.84 16.60
CA ASN A 11 10.53 -9.21 17.68
C ASN A 11 11.64 -10.14 17.20
N SER A 12 11.31 -11.11 16.33
CA SER A 12 12.31 -12.03 15.76
C SER A 12 13.16 -11.35 14.70
N ARG A 13 12.60 -10.40 13.95
CA ARG A 13 13.23 -9.79 12.77
C ARG A 13 14.12 -8.61 13.12
N TRP A 14 13.73 -7.81 14.12
CA TRP A 14 14.43 -6.58 14.48
C TRP A 14 14.96 -6.57 15.92
N GLY A 15 14.60 -7.55 16.76
CA GLY A 15 15.17 -7.70 18.09
C GLY A 15 15.07 -6.43 18.93
N GLU A 16 16.21 -5.96 19.44
CA GLU A 16 16.32 -4.78 20.32
C GLU A 16 15.86 -3.46 19.68
N ILE A 17 15.78 -3.40 18.35
CA ILE A 17 15.34 -2.21 17.62
C ILE A 17 13.82 -2.03 17.73
N TRP A 18 13.10 -3.15 17.89
CA TRP A 18 11.65 -3.14 17.99
C TRP A 18 11.20 -3.11 19.45
N ASP A 19 10.48 -2.06 19.81
CA ASP A 19 9.80 -1.99 21.10
C ASP A 19 8.31 -2.30 20.93
N SER A 20 7.89 -3.45 21.46
CA SER A 20 6.49 -3.89 21.42
C SER A 20 5.56 -3.04 22.28
N ASN A 21 6.07 -2.28 23.25
CA ASN A 21 5.27 -1.43 24.12
C ASN A 21 5.06 -0.02 23.56
N SER A 22 5.77 0.33 22.48
CA SER A 22 5.68 1.64 21.87
C SER A 22 4.30 1.87 21.25
N SER A 23 3.73 3.05 21.51
CA SER A 23 2.49 3.46 20.85
C SER A 23 2.76 3.75 19.38
N ARG A 24 2.01 3.07 18.50
CA ARG A 24 2.16 3.20 17.05
C ARG A 24 0.88 3.72 16.41
N LEU A 25 1.05 4.57 15.42
CA LEU A 25 -0.01 5.17 14.63
C LEU A 25 -0.06 4.56 13.24
N GLU A 26 -1.26 4.52 12.67
CA GLU A 26 -1.49 4.18 11.28
C GLU A 26 -1.96 5.45 10.57
N ILE A 27 -1.19 5.89 9.57
CA ILE A 27 -1.47 7.10 8.80
C ILE A 27 -1.52 6.78 7.31
N MET A 28 -2.17 7.63 6.53
CA MET A 28 -2.21 7.55 5.08
C MET A 28 -1.36 8.66 4.46
N LEU A 29 -0.56 8.30 3.45
CA LEU A 29 0.17 9.24 2.60
C LEU A 29 -0.38 9.16 1.18
N LEU A 30 -0.71 10.32 0.62
CA LEU A 30 -1.15 10.47 -0.77
C LEU A 30 -0.09 11.22 -1.57
N CYS A 31 0.54 10.54 -2.54
CA CYS A 31 1.48 11.17 -3.46
C CYS A 31 1.12 10.90 -4.92
N PRO A 32 1.56 11.75 -5.86
CA PRO A 32 1.48 11.45 -7.29
C PRO A 32 2.20 10.15 -7.62
N ARG A 33 1.65 9.33 -8.51
CA ARG A 33 2.26 8.04 -8.87
C ARG A 33 3.72 8.14 -9.32
N LYS A 34 4.07 9.22 -10.02
CA LYS A 34 5.44 9.51 -10.49
C LYS A 34 6.46 9.68 -9.35
N GLU A 35 6.01 10.12 -8.18
CA GLU A 35 6.86 10.40 -7.00
C GLU A 35 6.88 9.24 -6.01
N ARG A 36 6.23 8.10 -6.33
CA ARG A 36 6.17 6.91 -5.47
C ARG A 36 7.56 6.46 -4.99
N LYS A 37 8.58 6.50 -5.86
CA LYS A 37 9.95 6.08 -5.50
C LYS A 37 10.57 6.98 -4.42
N LEU A 38 10.20 8.27 -4.37
CA LEU A 38 10.68 9.18 -3.34
C LEU A 38 10.14 8.77 -1.97
N LEU A 39 8.86 8.39 -1.87
CA LEU A 39 8.30 7.86 -0.63
C LEU A 39 8.89 6.51 -0.21
N GLU A 40 9.27 5.67 -1.17
CA GLU A 40 9.95 4.40 -0.88
C GLU A 40 11.33 4.64 -0.23
N LEU A 41 12.04 5.70 -0.64
CA LEU A 41 13.37 6.10 -0.12
C LEU A 41 13.31 7.12 1.03
N HIS A 42 12.13 7.66 1.33
CA HIS A 42 11.95 8.72 2.34
C HIS A 42 12.47 8.30 3.70
N GLY A 43 12.20 7.06 4.09
CA GLY A 43 12.68 6.53 5.37
C GLY A 43 14.20 6.42 5.46
N ASP A 44 14.91 6.30 4.34
CA ASP A 44 16.38 6.28 4.32
C ASP A 44 16.95 7.70 4.52
N MET A 45 16.13 8.73 4.30
CA MET A 45 16.48 10.13 4.43
C MET A 45 16.27 10.70 5.85
N ILE A 46 15.48 10.01 6.67
CA ILE A 46 15.07 10.45 8.00
C ILE A 46 15.77 9.63 9.08
N ASP A 47 16.14 10.29 10.17
CA ASP A 47 16.54 9.59 11.39
C ASP A 47 15.31 9.31 12.25
N HIS A 48 15.07 8.03 12.55
CA HIS A 48 13.95 7.55 13.35
C HIS A 48 14.42 6.43 14.26
N GLY A 49 13.78 6.28 15.42
CA GLY A 49 14.20 5.36 16.46
C GLY A 49 13.68 3.93 16.27
N GLN A 50 12.50 3.76 15.67
CA GLN A 50 11.89 2.45 15.47
C GLN A 50 11.60 2.12 14.01
N PRO A 51 11.57 0.84 13.62
CA PRO A 51 11.30 0.43 12.25
C PRO A 51 9.96 1.00 11.78
N VAL A 52 9.96 1.66 10.62
CA VAL A 52 8.75 2.23 10.03
C VAL A 52 8.29 1.33 8.88
N MET A 53 7.03 0.91 8.93
CA MET A 53 6.45 -0.01 7.95
C MET A 53 5.51 0.76 7.02
N GLY A 54 5.69 0.63 5.72
CA GLY A 54 4.81 1.19 4.71
C GLY A 54 4.25 0.12 3.78
N ILE A 55 2.96 0.17 3.48
CA ILE A 55 2.34 -0.70 2.48
C ILE A 55 1.62 0.19 1.47
N PHE A 56 1.97 0.03 0.20
CA PHE A 56 1.19 0.65 -0.87
C PHE A 56 0.00 -0.22 -1.21
N HIS A 57 -1.19 0.34 -1.03
CA HIS A 57 -2.42 -0.28 -1.46
C HIS A 57 -2.83 0.27 -2.82
N ARG A 58 -3.32 -0.60 -3.70
CA ARG A 58 -3.76 -0.26 -5.06
C ARG A 58 -5.25 -0.60 -5.17
N PRO A 59 -6.15 0.40 -5.22
CA PRO A 59 -7.56 0.18 -5.50
C PRO A 59 -7.77 -0.66 -6.75
N ARG A 60 -8.62 -1.69 -6.65
CA ARG A 60 -9.02 -2.55 -7.77
C ARG A 60 -10.48 -2.29 -8.10
N ALA A 61 -11.39 -3.15 -7.65
CA ALA A 61 -12.82 -2.98 -7.87
C ALA A 61 -13.37 -1.74 -7.13
N GLU A 62 -12.83 -1.46 -5.94
CA GLU A 62 -13.14 -0.28 -5.13
C GLU A 62 -12.69 1.06 -5.74
N ALA A 63 -11.96 1.04 -6.86
CA ALA A 63 -11.55 2.25 -7.57
C ALA A 63 -12.75 3.05 -8.12
N GLU A 64 -13.87 2.38 -8.40
CA GLU A 64 -15.10 3.02 -8.85
C GLU A 64 -15.65 3.97 -7.78
N LEU A 65 -15.64 3.55 -6.50
CA LEU A 65 -16.07 4.36 -5.36
C LEU A 65 -15.22 5.62 -5.13
N LEU A 66 -13.94 5.59 -5.51
CA LEU A 66 -13.08 6.76 -5.49
C LEU A 66 -13.42 7.71 -6.64
N THR A 67 -13.71 7.16 -7.81
CA THR A 67 -14.11 7.93 -8.99
C THR A 67 -15.46 8.62 -8.78
N GLU A 68 -16.42 7.96 -8.12
CA GLU A 68 -17.70 8.54 -7.70
C GLU A 68 -17.53 9.73 -6.75
N GLN A 69 -16.49 9.71 -5.91
CA GLN A 69 -16.11 10.84 -5.04
C GLN A 69 -15.37 11.96 -5.79
N GLY A 70 -15.14 11.83 -7.10
CA GLY A 70 -14.40 12.78 -7.90
C GLY A 70 -12.87 12.70 -7.73
N PHE A 71 -12.36 11.59 -7.19
CA PHE A 71 -10.92 11.36 -7.02
C PHE A 71 -10.42 10.36 -8.07
N ASP A 72 -9.42 10.74 -8.87
CA ASP A 72 -8.81 9.82 -9.85
C ASP A 72 -7.85 8.83 -9.15
N PRO A 73 -8.16 7.52 -9.12
CA PRO A 73 -7.29 6.51 -8.49
C PRO A 73 -5.97 6.32 -9.24
N ARG A 74 -5.89 6.75 -10.51
CA ARG A 74 -4.71 6.63 -11.36
C ARG A 74 -3.72 7.77 -11.20
N ALA A 75 -4.14 8.92 -10.69
CA ALA A 75 -3.26 10.05 -10.42
C ALA A 75 -2.40 9.85 -9.15
N ALA A 76 -2.92 9.11 -8.16
CA ALA A 76 -2.29 8.97 -6.84
C ALA A 76 -1.77 7.56 -6.54
N SER A 77 -0.83 7.50 -5.60
CA SER A 77 -0.46 6.31 -4.85
C SER A 77 -0.95 6.45 -3.40
N PHE A 78 -1.54 5.38 -2.89
CA PHE A 78 -2.08 5.30 -1.53
C PHE A 78 -1.12 4.46 -0.69
N GLN A 79 -0.39 5.09 0.22
CA GLN A 79 0.50 4.41 1.14
C GLN A 79 -0.08 4.47 2.54
N PHE A 80 -0.26 3.32 3.17
CA PHE A 80 -0.47 3.25 4.61
C PHE A 80 0.89 3.12 5.27
N LEU A 81 1.09 3.86 6.36
CA LEU A 81 2.31 3.85 7.14
C LEU A 81 1.98 3.51 8.58
N ASN A 82 2.71 2.56 9.15
CA ASN A 82 2.68 2.24 10.57
C ASN A 82 3.98 2.72 11.22
N ILE A 83 3.89 3.78 12.03
CA ILE A 83 5.02 4.52 12.60
C ILE A 83 4.84 4.68 14.11
N SER A 84 5.94 4.71 14.86
CA SER A 84 5.93 5.10 16.28
C SER A 84 5.40 6.53 16.43
N ASN A 85 4.64 6.80 17.48
CA ASN A 85 4.15 8.15 17.75
C ASN A 85 5.29 9.16 17.91
N ALA A 86 6.41 8.75 18.51
CA ALA A 86 7.59 9.59 18.71
C ALA A 86 8.29 9.96 17.39
N ASP A 87 8.25 9.07 16.40
CA ASP A 87 8.93 9.25 15.11
C ASP A 87 8.07 10.00 14.07
N MET A 88 6.77 10.18 14.33
CA MET A 88 5.84 10.80 13.38
C MET A 88 6.22 12.26 13.03
N GLY A 89 6.61 13.04 14.03
CA GLY A 89 7.01 14.44 13.86
C GLY A 89 8.18 14.60 12.88
N PRO A 90 9.37 14.04 13.20
CA PRO A 90 10.54 14.08 12.32
C PRO A 90 10.24 13.51 10.94
N TRP A 91 9.45 12.43 10.87
CA TRP A 91 9.12 11.76 9.62
C TRP A 91 8.24 12.61 8.68
N MET A 92 7.34 13.41 9.24
CA MET A 92 6.46 14.30 8.47
C MET A 92 7.03 15.71 8.29
N GLN A 93 8.01 16.12 9.09
CA GLN A 93 8.55 17.48 9.10
C GLN A 93 8.99 17.92 7.71
N GLN A 94 9.87 17.14 7.04
CA GLN A 94 10.36 17.49 5.71
C GLN A 94 9.21 17.62 4.68
N LEU A 95 8.26 16.68 4.69
CA LEU A 95 7.13 16.69 3.75
C LEU A 95 6.23 17.92 3.96
N VAL A 96 5.94 18.26 5.21
CA VAL A 96 5.04 19.38 5.53
C VAL A 96 5.74 20.73 5.34
N THR A 97 6.98 20.89 5.82
CA THR A 97 7.64 22.20 5.82
C THR A 97 8.35 22.52 4.51
N GLN A 98 9.00 21.54 3.86
CA GLN A 98 9.77 21.78 2.64
C GLN A 98 8.95 21.54 1.39
N GLU A 99 8.17 20.46 1.36
CA GLU A 99 7.35 20.10 0.19
C GLU A 99 5.91 20.63 0.26
N GLY A 100 5.51 21.24 1.38
CA GLY A 100 4.19 21.87 1.53
C GLY A 100 3.04 20.87 1.56
N TRP A 101 3.27 19.65 2.07
CA TRP A 101 2.23 18.65 2.20
C TRP A 101 1.14 19.11 3.17
N LEU A 102 -0.10 18.80 2.83
CA LEU A 102 -1.27 19.23 3.56
C LEU A 102 -1.76 18.12 4.47
N ARG A 103 -1.93 18.44 5.75
CA ARG A 103 -2.52 17.54 6.75
C ARG A 103 -4.04 17.56 6.63
N SER A 104 -4.63 16.38 6.67
CA SER A 104 -6.07 16.13 6.63
C SER A 104 -6.40 14.85 7.41
N THR A 105 -7.67 14.48 7.45
CA THR A 105 -8.14 13.21 8.02
C THR A 105 -8.95 12.47 6.97
N VAL A 106 -8.84 11.14 6.97
CA VAL A 106 -9.61 10.27 6.09
C VAL A 106 -10.36 9.24 6.93
N GLU A 107 -11.63 9.01 6.62
CA GLU A 107 -12.42 7.92 7.18
C GLU A 107 -12.19 6.65 6.34
N LEU A 108 -11.71 5.60 6.99
CA LEU A 108 -11.63 4.28 6.39
C LEU A 108 -12.93 3.54 6.61
N ALA A 109 -13.56 3.13 5.51
CA ALA A 109 -14.80 2.36 5.53
C ALA A 109 -14.61 1.02 4.82
N PRO A 110 -15.34 -0.03 5.24
CA PRO A 110 -15.41 -1.26 4.47
C PRO A 110 -16.07 -0.99 3.12
N VAL A 111 -15.63 -1.70 2.08
CA VAL A 111 -16.29 -1.66 0.77
C VAL A 111 -17.77 -2.08 0.93
N PRO A 112 -18.73 -1.34 0.33
CA PRO A 112 -20.13 -1.75 0.34
C PRO A 112 -20.33 -3.13 -0.31
N PHE A 113 -21.20 -3.95 0.29
CA PHE A 113 -21.54 -5.27 -0.25
C PHE A 113 -22.09 -5.24 -1.68
N ALA A 114 -22.63 -4.09 -2.13
CA ALA A 114 -23.13 -3.90 -3.48
C ALA A 114 -22.07 -4.04 -4.59
N LEU A 115 -20.78 -3.87 -4.27
CA LEU A 115 -19.69 -4.04 -5.25
C LEU A 115 -19.31 -5.52 -5.49
N ASP A 116 -19.87 -6.45 -4.72
CA ASP A 116 -19.66 -7.89 -4.85
C ASP A 116 -18.18 -8.33 -4.97
N ILE A 117 -17.30 -7.71 -4.17
CA ILE A 117 -15.88 -8.08 -4.15
C ILE A 117 -15.70 -9.42 -3.42
N PRO A 118 -15.03 -10.42 -4.04
CA PRO A 118 -14.80 -11.71 -3.41
C PRO A 118 -13.94 -11.57 -2.15
N ASN A 119 -14.27 -12.37 -1.13
CA ASN A 119 -13.53 -12.48 0.13
C ASN A 119 -13.43 -11.19 0.96
N GLN A 120 -14.24 -10.16 0.71
CA GLN A 120 -14.24 -8.96 1.56
C GLN A 120 -14.61 -9.28 3.00
N ARG A 121 -14.00 -8.56 3.95
CA ARG A 121 -14.31 -8.68 5.38
C ARG A 121 -14.79 -7.33 5.91
N PRO A 122 -16.04 -7.24 6.41
CA PRO A 122 -16.51 -6.01 7.04
C PRO A 122 -15.68 -5.69 8.29
N PHE A 123 -15.43 -4.41 8.52
CA PHE A 123 -14.73 -3.90 9.69
C PHE A 123 -15.32 -2.54 10.10
N GLU A 124 -15.03 -2.12 11.33
CA GLU A 124 -15.52 -0.85 11.88
C GLU A 124 -14.85 0.35 11.20
N LYS A 125 -15.66 1.38 10.92
CA LYS A 125 -15.15 2.62 10.34
C LYS A 125 -14.15 3.26 11.29
N ARG A 126 -13.05 3.76 10.74
CA ARG A 126 -11.99 4.39 11.54
C ARG A 126 -11.41 5.60 10.83
N THR A 127 -11.34 6.71 11.55
CA THR A 127 -10.67 7.92 11.07
C THR A 127 -9.17 7.83 11.35
N ILE A 128 -8.35 8.12 10.34
CA ILE A 128 -6.89 8.20 10.46
C ILE A 128 -6.36 9.51 9.90
N LEU A 129 -5.13 9.87 10.29
CA LEU A 129 -4.44 11.03 9.73
C LEU A 129 -4.04 10.75 8.28
N CYS A 130 -4.22 11.75 7.42
CA CYS A 130 -3.85 11.70 6.02
C CYS A 130 -2.98 12.91 5.66
N PHE A 131 -1.77 12.67 5.16
CA PHE A 131 -0.92 13.71 4.59
C PHE A 131 -0.95 13.57 3.07
N ARG A 132 -1.28 14.67 2.39
CA ARG A 132 -1.40 14.68 0.92
C ARG A 132 -0.45 15.66 0.29
N HIS A 133 0.11 15.25 -0.85
CA HIS A 133 0.83 16.14 -1.73
C HIS A 133 -0.10 17.27 -2.23
N PRO A 134 0.38 18.53 -2.32
CA PRO A 134 -0.45 19.69 -2.67
C PRO A 134 -1.12 19.61 -4.05
N SER A 135 -0.58 18.82 -4.98
CA SER A 135 -1.16 18.63 -6.31
C SER A 135 -2.38 17.71 -6.35
N LEU A 136 -2.66 16.95 -5.28
CA LEU A 136 -3.77 16.00 -5.24
C LEU A 136 -4.98 16.60 -4.50
N PRO A 137 -6.22 16.30 -4.92
CA PRO A 137 -7.40 16.73 -4.20
C PRO A 137 -7.47 16.09 -2.80
N PRO A 138 -8.19 16.71 -1.84
CA PRO A 138 -8.45 16.09 -0.55
C PRO A 138 -9.32 14.84 -0.71
N LEU A 139 -9.17 13.88 0.20
CA LEU A 139 -9.93 12.64 0.22
C LEU A 139 -10.55 12.45 1.60
N ALA A 140 -11.88 12.41 1.65
CA ALA A 140 -12.63 12.29 2.90
C ALA A 140 -12.86 10.83 3.30
N ASN A 141 -13.24 9.97 2.34
CA ASN A 141 -13.54 8.56 2.60
C ASN A 141 -12.67 7.67 1.72
N TYR A 142 -12.15 6.60 2.32
CA TYR A 142 -11.37 5.60 1.63
C TYR A 142 -11.89 4.20 1.92
N PHE A 143 -12.23 3.47 0.87
CA PHE A 143 -12.84 2.15 0.97
C PHE A 143 -11.79 1.05 0.88
N LEU A 144 -11.86 0.09 1.79
CA LEU A 144 -10.95 -1.06 1.80
C LEU A 144 -11.73 -2.38 1.88
N PRO A 145 -11.28 -3.44 1.20
CA PRO A 145 -11.89 -4.77 1.30
C PRO A 145 -11.55 -5.49 2.62
N TYR A 146 -10.47 -5.06 3.29
CA TYR A 146 -9.98 -5.59 4.56
C TYR A 146 -9.50 -4.44 5.45
N PRO A 147 -9.48 -4.61 6.78
CA PRO A 147 -8.89 -3.61 7.67
C PRO A 147 -7.39 -3.41 7.38
N ILE A 148 -6.85 -2.22 7.70
CA ILE A 148 -5.46 -1.82 7.37
C ILE A 148 -4.44 -2.90 7.75
N HIS A 149 -4.56 -3.50 8.94
CA HIS A 149 -3.61 -4.48 9.45
C HIS A 149 -3.52 -5.75 8.58
N ALA A 150 -4.59 -6.09 7.85
CA ALA A 150 -4.71 -7.25 6.99
C ALA A 150 -4.50 -6.94 5.50
N LEU A 151 -4.22 -5.68 5.14
CA LEU A 151 -3.98 -5.32 3.75
C LEU A 151 -2.74 -6.01 3.21
N VAL A 152 -2.91 -6.68 2.07
CA VAL A 152 -1.84 -7.35 1.35
C VAL A 152 -1.24 -6.36 0.34
N GLY A 153 0.07 -6.19 0.39
CA GLY A 153 0.78 -5.39 -0.60
C GLY A 153 2.29 -5.57 -0.53
N LYS A 154 2.99 -4.83 -1.40
CA LYS A 154 4.44 -4.68 -1.30
C LYS A 154 4.74 -3.83 -0.07
N ALA A 155 5.31 -4.46 0.94
CA ALA A 155 5.72 -3.81 2.17
C ALA A 155 7.14 -3.23 2.02
N PHE A 156 7.32 -2.05 2.59
CA PHE A 156 8.57 -1.33 2.68
C PHE A 156 8.85 -1.12 4.15
N VAL A 157 10.06 -1.44 4.59
CA VAL A 157 10.47 -1.27 5.98
C VAL A 157 11.69 -0.39 5.96
N SER A 158 11.59 0.77 6.59
CA SER A 158 12.75 1.62 6.85
C SER A 158 13.29 1.29 8.24
N LEU A 159 14.61 1.16 8.34
CA LEU A 159 15.31 0.87 9.59
C LEU A 159 16.11 2.10 10.06
N PRO A 160 16.24 2.33 11.37
CA PRO A 160 17.05 3.40 11.94
C PRO A 160 18.47 3.45 11.38
N ARG A 161 18.96 4.64 10.97
CA ARG A 161 20.24 4.81 10.26
C ARG A 161 21.47 4.31 11.01
N ARG A 162 21.53 4.52 12.33
CA ARG A 162 22.66 4.03 13.15
C ARG A 162 22.85 2.52 13.01
N GLN A 163 21.76 1.78 12.91
CA GLN A 163 21.77 0.32 12.87
C GLN A 163 21.64 -0.23 11.45
N ALA A 164 21.07 0.51 10.50
CA ALA A 164 21.13 0.19 9.08
C ALA A 164 22.59 0.18 8.57
N ALA A 165 23.43 1.10 9.06
CA ALA A 165 24.86 1.11 8.79
C ALA A 165 25.60 -0.09 9.43
N GLU A 166 25.23 -0.51 10.64
CA GLU A 166 25.79 -1.71 11.28
C GLU A 166 25.34 -3.00 10.61
N LEU A 167 24.08 -3.10 10.22
CA LEU A 167 23.53 -4.27 9.52
C LEU A 167 24.08 -4.35 8.09
N ALA A 168 24.28 -3.21 7.42
CA ALA A 168 25.03 -3.16 6.16
C ALA A 168 26.50 -3.56 6.33
N ARG A 169 27.16 -3.18 7.45
CA ARG A 169 28.51 -3.66 7.79
C ARG A 169 28.55 -5.16 8.02
N GLN A 170 27.61 -5.70 8.80
CA GLN A 170 27.51 -7.14 9.05
C GLN A 170 27.19 -7.91 7.76
N GLN A 171 26.31 -7.40 6.91
CA GLN A 171 26.04 -8.00 5.60
C GLN A 171 27.26 -7.92 4.68
N ALA A 172 28.00 -6.81 4.67
CA ALA A 172 29.25 -6.69 3.91
C ALA A 172 30.35 -7.62 4.42
N GLU A 173 30.42 -7.84 5.74
CA GLU A 173 31.34 -8.77 6.40
C GLU A 173 30.99 -10.23 6.07
N ILE A 174 29.71 -10.59 6.12
CA ILE A 174 29.20 -11.93 5.76
C ILE A 174 29.36 -12.21 4.26
N LEU A 175 29.13 -11.20 3.40
CA LEU A 175 29.27 -11.31 1.95
C LEU A 175 30.73 -11.24 1.48
N GLY A 176 31.69 -11.01 2.39
CA GLY A 176 33.12 -11.07 2.10
C GLY A 176 33.62 -9.99 1.13
N VAL A 177 32.87 -8.90 0.93
CA VAL A 177 33.31 -7.77 0.11
C VAL A 177 34.08 -6.80 1.02
N GLY A 178 35.30 -7.21 1.38
CA GLY A 178 36.10 -6.50 2.37
C GLY A 178 37.58 -6.92 2.39
N LEU A 179 38.20 -7.06 1.22
CA LEU A 179 39.67 -7.10 1.08
C LEU A 179 40.13 -6.09 0.02
N ALA A 180 39.82 -4.82 0.24
CA ALA A 180 40.64 -3.73 -0.28
C ALA A 180 41.55 -3.26 0.86
N LYS A 181 42.86 -3.41 0.67
CA LYS A 181 43.91 -3.08 1.64
C LYS A 181 43.77 -1.63 2.12
N PRO A 182 44.06 -1.33 3.40
CA PRO A 182 44.10 0.05 3.89
C PRO A 182 45.19 0.82 3.15
N GLU A 183 44.82 1.91 2.47
CA GLU A 183 45.76 2.91 1.97
C GLU A 183 46.39 3.64 3.16
N PRO A 184 47.71 3.92 3.11
CA PRO A 184 48.45 4.42 4.26
C PRO A 184 48.10 5.87 4.61
N GLU A 185 48.06 6.06 5.92
CA GLU A 185 48.00 7.30 6.69
C GLU A 185 48.94 8.38 6.14
N ILE A 186 48.37 9.50 5.67
CA ILE A 186 49.12 10.70 5.30
C ILE A 186 49.04 11.65 6.48
N VAL A 187 50.18 11.84 7.14
CA VAL A 187 50.38 12.73 8.28
C VAL A 187 50.34 14.21 7.85
N GLU A 188 49.55 14.96 8.63
CA GLU A 188 49.37 16.40 8.83
C GLU A 188 50.28 17.44 8.14
N VAL A 189 49.63 18.50 7.65
CA VAL A 189 50.12 19.88 7.84
C VAL A 189 48.92 20.75 8.30
N PRO A 190 49.02 21.49 9.41
CA PRO A 190 47.91 22.25 9.97
C PRO A 190 47.78 23.60 9.26
N VAL A 191 46.59 23.91 8.74
CA VAL A 191 46.20 25.28 8.38
C VAL A 191 45.10 25.71 9.33
N VAL A 192 45.46 26.66 10.19
CA VAL A 192 44.61 27.31 11.18
C VAL A 192 43.69 28.29 10.44
N GLU A 193 42.38 28.11 10.56
CA GLU A 193 41.39 29.15 10.25
C GLU A 193 40.55 29.47 11.50
N PRO A 194 40.19 30.74 11.72
CA PRO A 194 39.74 31.24 13.02
C PRO A 194 38.30 30.86 13.33
N VAL A 195 38.09 30.51 14.60
CA VAL A 195 36.81 30.26 15.26
C VAL A 195 35.90 31.49 15.13
N VAL A 196 34.73 31.32 14.51
CA VAL A 196 33.59 32.24 14.65
C VAL A 196 32.67 31.64 15.71
N GLU A 197 32.59 32.30 16.86
CA GLU A 197 31.58 32.03 17.90
C GLU A 197 30.19 32.22 17.31
N VAL A 198 29.33 31.20 17.46
CA VAL A 198 27.90 31.30 17.17
C VAL A 198 27.17 31.14 18.50
N GLU A 199 26.56 32.22 18.97
CA GLU A 199 25.70 32.22 20.15
C GLU A 199 24.48 31.29 19.94
N PRO A 200 24.06 30.51 20.94
CA PRO A 200 22.85 29.70 20.84
C PRO A 200 21.61 30.60 21.00
N VAL A 201 20.89 30.84 19.91
CA VAL A 201 19.54 31.42 19.95
C VAL A 201 18.58 30.32 20.41
N ALA A 202 17.95 30.56 21.56
CA ALA A 202 17.00 29.67 22.20
C ALA A 202 15.79 29.33 21.31
N ILE A 203 15.49 28.03 21.24
CA ILE A 203 14.29 27.46 20.62
C ILE A 203 13.12 27.73 21.56
N ALA A 204 12.39 28.82 21.32
CA ALA A 204 11.20 29.22 22.07
C ALA A 204 9.93 29.15 21.19
N VAL A 205 9.85 28.15 20.29
CA VAL A 205 8.72 27.98 19.36
C VAL A 205 8.00 26.65 19.52
N GLU A 206 8.50 25.76 20.39
CA GLU A 206 7.94 24.42 20.60
C GLU A 206 6.82 24.41 21.66
N ASP A 207 6.81 25.36 22.60
CA ASP A 207 5.76 25.47 23.63
C ASP A 207 4.48 26.17 23.15
N SER A 208 4.57 27.01 22.11
CA SER A 208 3.40 27.69 21.54
C SER A 208 2.46 26.76 20.78
N PHE A 209 2.93 25.58 20.37
CA PHE A 209 2.12 24.61 19.61
C PHE A 209 1.32 23.66 20.52
N VAL A 210 1.78 23.43 21.75
CA VAL A 210 1.14 22.51 22.71
C VAL A 210 -0.01 23.19 23.46
N ALA A 211 0.03 24.51 23.62
CA ALA A 211 -0.99 25.28 24.35
C ALA A 211 -2.31 25.50 23.57
N GLU A 212 -2.34 25.27 22.25
CA GLU A 212 -3.52 25.53 21.41
C GLU A 212 -4.43 24.30 21.24
N MET A 213 -4.13 23.17 21.88
CA MET A 213 -4.84 21.89 21.69
C MET A 213 -5.72 21.42 22.86
N ILE A 214 -6.27 22.32 23.69
CA ILE A 214 -7.28 21.92 24.69
C ILE A 214 -8.61 22.63 24.42
N PRO A 215 -9.61 21.96 23.82
CA PRO A 215 -11.00 22.28 24.05
C PRO A 215 -11.45 21.67 25.38
N GLU A 216 -11.84 22.55 26.30
CA GLU A 216 -12.53 22.22 27.54
C GLU A 216 -13.85 21.46 27.29
N GLU A 217 -14.20 20.68 28.31
CA GLU A 217 -15.37 19.83 28.46
C GLU A 217 -16.70 20.51 28.13
N VAL A 218 -17.60 19.79 27.45
CA VAL A 218 -19.05 19.94 27.62
C VAL A 218 -19.75 18.58 27.58
N GLU A 219 -20.07 18.12 28.80
CA GLU A 219 -21.40 17.75 29.25
C GLU A 219 -22.11 16.50 28.67
N ASN A 220 -22.28 15.53 29.57
CA ASN A 220 -23.15 14.36 29.51
C ASN A 220 -24.57 14.66 28.99
N VAL A 221 -25.08 13.83 28.06
CA VAL A 221 -26.53 13.57 27.95
C VAL A 221 -26.77 12.08 27.64
N ALA A 222 -27.76 11.53 28.35
CA ALA A 222 -28.04 10.13 28.62
C ALA A 222 -28.67 9.30 27.47
N LEU A 223 -28.51 7.98 27.60
CA LEU A 223 -29.28 6.93 26.91
C LEU A 223 -30.80 7.08 27.14
N PRO A 224 -31.63 6.71 26.14
CA PRO A 224 -32.93 6.11 26.40
C PRO A 224 -32.89 4.59 26.28
N LYS A 225 -33.66 3.96 27.17
CA LYS A 225 -33.91 2.52 27.31
C LYS A 225 -35.40 2.29 27.02
N GLN A 226 -35.73 1.08 26.52
CA GLN A 226 -37.06 0.43 26.43
C GLN A 226 -37.93 0.91 25.24
N GLU A 227 -38.71 0.07 24.55
CA GLU A 227 -39.54 -1.05 25.03
C GLU A 227 -39.57 -2.28 24.09
N GLU A 228 -39.75 -3.44 24.71
CA GLU A 228 -40.19 -4.69 24.12
C GLU A 228 -41.67 -4.58 23.72
N ASP A 229 -42.07 -5.10 22.57
CA ASP A 229 -43.42 -5.66 22.45
C ASP A 229 -43.46 -6.85 21.50
N ASN A 230 -44.14 -7.87 21.99
CA ASN A 230 -44.13 -9.26 21.55
C ASN A 230 -45.50 -9.59 20.98
N ILE A 231 -45.64 -9.85 19.66
CA ILE A 231 -46.84 -10.53 19.14
C ILE A 231 -46.52 -11.34 17.87
N THR A 232 -46.43 -12.66 18.02
CA THR A 232 -46.89 -13.64 16.99
C THR A 232 -48.35 -14.00 17.33
N PRO A 233 -49.22 -14.42 16.38
CA PRO A 233 -49.07 -15.70 15.67
C PRO A 233 -49.55 -15.73 14.19
N ALA A 234 -49.18 -16.83 13.52
CA ALA A 234 -49.54 -17.27 12.16
C ALA A 234 -51.04 -17.66 12.01
N PRO A 235 -51.57 -18.01 10.81
CA PRO A 235 -51.20 -19.24 10.08
C PRO A 235 -51.17 -19.16 8.53
N SER A 236 -50.49 -20.16 7.94
CA SER A 236 -50.46 -20.58 6.52
C SER A 236 -51.85 -21.03 6.00
N PRO A 237 -52.02 -21.30 4.67
CA PRO A 237 -51.57 -22.56 4.01
C PRO A 237 -50.94 -22.34 2.62
N GLN A 238 -49.80 -22.97 2.29
CA GLN A 238 -49.69 -24.25 1.54
C GLN A 238 -50.47 -24.32 0.22
N GLU A 239 -49.75 -24.44 -0.92
CA GLU A 239 -50.08 -25.38 -2.02
C GLU A 239 -48.96 -25.43 -3.09
N THR A 240 -48.32 -26.59 -3.19
CA THR A 240 -47.73 -27.19 -4.41
C THR A 240 -48.45 -28.54 -4.55
N PRO A 241 -48.79 -29.06 -5.74
CA PRO A 241 -47.77 -29.55 -6.67
C PRO A 241 -48.18 -29.54 -8.16
N ASN A 242 -47.20 -29.64 -9.07
CA ASN A 242 -47.36 -30.46 -10.27
C ASN A 242 -46.00 -30.76 -10.90
N VAL A 243 -45.64 -32.04 -10.85
CA VAL A 243 -44.56 -32.65 -11.61
C VAL A 243 -45.15 -33.02 -12.97
N VAL A 244 -44.56 -32.52 -14.04
CA VAL A 244 -44.82 -33.00 -15.39
C VAL A 244 -43.46 -33.37 -15.98
N GLU A 245 -43.29 -34.66 -16.27
CA GLU A 245 -42.17 -35.23 -16.99
C GLU A 245 -42.18 -34.69 -18.42
N GLU A 246 -41.16 -33.92 -18.80
CA GLU A 246 -40.92 -33.57 -20.19
C GLU A 246 -39.51 -34.01 -20.60
N SER A 247 -39.51 -34.91 -21.57
CA SER A 247 -38.41 -35.58 -22.27
C SER A 247 -37.12 -34.77 -22.41
N ILE A 248 -36.01 -35.33 -21.91
CA ILE A 248 -34.65 -34.82 -22.13
C ILE A 248 -34.19 -35.27 -23.54
N PRO A 249 -33.93 -34.36 -24.49
CA PRO A 249 -33.22 -34.70 -25.73
C PRO A 249 -31.71 -34.72 -25.45
N LEU A 250 -30.99 -35.64 -26.10
CA LEU A 250 -29.53 -35.73 -26.01
C LEU A 250 -28.87 -34.36 -26.33
N PRO A 251 -27.82 -33.95 -25.58
CA PRO A 251 -27.12 -32.71 -25.87
C PRO A 251 -26.48 -32.83 -27.25
N THR A 252 -26.95 -31.98 -28.16
CA THR A 252 -26.26 -31.66 -29.41
C THR A 252 -24.98 -30.95 -28.99
N GLY A 253 -23.82 -31.48 -29.38
CA GLY A 253 -22.51 -30.97 -28.95
C GLY A 253 -22.47 -29.46 -29.03
N ASP A 254 -22.29 -28.81 -27.88
CA ASP A 254 -22.06 -27.37 -27.83
C ASP A 254 -20.90 -27.04 -28.77
N PRO A 255 -21.01 -25.98 -29.58
CA PRO A 255 -19.84 -25.45 -30.25
C PRO A 255 -18.81 -25.12 -29.17
N GLU A 256 -17.59 -25.60 -29.35
CA GLU A 256 -16.45 -25.34 -28.47
C GLU A 256 -16.32 -23.82 -28.33
N VAL A 257 -16.91 -23.27 -27.26
CA VAL A 257 -16.83 -21.84 -26.97
C VAL A 257 -15.38 -21.64 -26.59
N ASP A 258 -14.62 -21.09 -27.51
CA ASP A 258 -13.24 -20.69 -27.31
C ASP A 258 -13.21 -19.64 -26.19
N ASN A 259 -13.04 -20.14 -24.96
CA ASN A 259 -12.96 -19.40 -23.70
C ASN A 259 -11.61 -18.67 -23.56
N THR A 260 -10.86 -18.50 -24.65
CA THR A 260 -9.63 -17.70 -24.64
C THR A 260 -9.99 -16.23 -24.42
N SER A 261 -9.31 -15.63 -23.45
CA SER A 261 -9.53 -14.23 -23.11
C SER A 261 -9.17 -13.33 -24.31
N PRO A 262 -9.83 -12.17 -24.49
CA PRO A 262 -9.52 -11.26 -25.61
C PRO A 262 -8.03 -10.88 -25.67
N ILE A 263 -7.38 -10.75 -24.51
CA ILE A 263 -5.96 -10.42 -24.38
C ILE A 263 -5.04 -11.58 -24.76
N GLU A 264 -5.47 -12.82 -24.50
CA GLU A 264 -4.74 -14.02 -24.90
C GLU A 264 -4.77 -14.22 -26.42
N ARG A 265 -5.91 -13.95 -27.08
CA ARG A 265 -6.00 -13.97 -28.55
C ARG A 265 -5.09 -12.93 -29.20
N GLU A 266 -5.08 -11.72 -28.65
CA GLU A 266 -4.21 -10.64 -29.12
C GLU A 266 -2.73 -10.99 -28.93
N PHE A 267 -2.36 -11.52 -27.77
CA PHE A 267 -1.00 -11.99 -27.49
C PHE A 267 -0.56 -13.11 -28.44
N ARG A 268 -1.38 -14.14 -28.62
CA ARG A 268 -1.09 -15.25 -29.55
C ARG A 268 -0.96 -14.76 -30.99
N SER A 269 -1.82 -13.84 -31.41
CA SER A 269 -1.73 -13.27 -32.77
C SER A 269 -0.41 -12.55 -33.00
N LEU A 270 0.07 -11.77 -32.03
CA LEU A 270 1.34 -11.05 -32.16
C LEU A 270 2.54 -12.02 -32.19
N ILE A 271 2.55 -13.03 -31.31
CA ILE A 271 3.61 -14.04 -31.31
C ILE A 271 3.62 -14.82 -32.64
N GLN A 272 2.46 -15.17 -33.19
CA GLN A 272 2.38 -15.83 -34.49
C GLN A 272 2.90 -14.93 -35.62
N GLU A 273 2.56 -13.64 -35.61
CA GLU A 273 3.09 -12.67 -36.59
C GLU A 273 4.62 -12.58 -36.52
N LEU A 274 5.20 -12.56 -35.32
CA LEU A 274 6.65 -12.52 -35.13
C LEU A 274 7.35 -13.82 -35.53
N LEU A 275 6.72 -14.98 -35.27
CA LEU A 275 7.20 -16.28 -35.74
C LEU A 275 7.16 -16.37 -37.28
N ASP A 276 6.07 -15.91 -37.91
CA ASP A 276 5.92 -15.87 -39.37
C ASP A 276 6.92 -14.90 -40.01
N ALA A 277 7.29 -13.82 -39.30
CA ALA A 277 8.35 -12.89 -39.70
C ALA A 277 9.78 -13.44 -39.48
N GLY A 278 9.92 -14.63 -38.87
CA GLY A 278 11.19 -15.29 -38.64
C GLY A 278 12.05 -14.66 -37.53
N VAL A 279 11.42 -13.93 -36.60
CA VAL A 279 12.10 -13.35 -35.43
C VAL A 279 12.43 -14.45 -34.42
N ASP A 280 13.63 -14.44 -33.83
CA ASP A 280 13.99 -15.41 -32.80
C ASP A 280 13.21 -15.12 -31.50
N PRO A 281 12.75 -16.15 -30.74
CA PRO A 281 12.04 -15.96 -29.47
C PRO A 281 12.78 -15.07 -28.46
N SER A 282 14.12 -15.03 -28.50
CA SER A 282 14.94 -14.16 -27.65
C SER A 282 14.78 -12.69 -28.02
N ASP A 283 14.63 -12.39 -29.31
CA ASP A 283 14.48 -11.03 -29.84
C ASP A 283 13.02 -10.54 -29.71
N MET A 284 12.04 -11.45 -29.74
CA MET A 284 10.62 -11.10 -29.54
C MET A 284 10.36 -10.43 -28.20
N MET A 285 11.09 -10.82 -27.14
CA MET A 285 10.98 -10.25 -25.80
C MET A 285 11.42 -8.78 -25.70
N THR A 286 12.06 -8.26 -26.75
CA THR A 286 12.48 -6.86 -26.85
C THR A 286 11.55 -6.01 -27.72
N ASP A 287 10.48 -6.61 -28.29
CA ASP A 287 9.52 -5.89 -29.12
C ASP A 287 8.61 -4.98 -28.27
N PRO A 288 8.54 -3.65 -28.56
CA PRO A 288 7.69 -2.71 -27.83
C PRO A 288 6.19 -3.07 -27.83
N ARG A 289 5.70 -3.74 -28.87
CA ARG A 289 4.30 -4.19 -28.98
C ARG A 289 4.03 -5.35 -28.03
N LEU A 290 5.02 -6.22 -27.84
CA LEU A 290 4.93 -7.32 -26.89
C LEU A 290 4.94 -6.80 -25.45
N GLU A 291 5.77 -5.80 -25.16
CA GLU A 291 5.79 -5.11 -23.87
C GLU A 291 4.42 -4.49 -23.52
N GLU A 292 3.77 -3.80 -24.47
CA GLU A 292 2.45 -3.21 -24.26
C GLU A 292 1.34 -4.26 -24.01
N ILE A 293 1.36 -5.39 -24.74
CA ILE A 293 0.39 -6.48 -24.53
C ILE A 293 0.66 -7.18 -23.21
N THR A 294 1.92 -7.45 -22.86
CA THR A 294 2.28 -8.08 -21.58
C THR A 294 1.90 -7.20 -20.41
N GLU A 295 2.05 -5.88 -20.52
CA GLU A 295 1.57 -4.93 -19.51
C GLU A 295 0.03 -4.97 -19.38
N ARG A 296 -0.70 -4.98 -20.51
CA ARG A 296 -2.17 -5.10 -20.50
C ARG A 296 -2.67 -6.46 -19.99
N ALA A 297 -1.94 -7.54 -20.25
CA ALA A 297 -2.21 -8.88 -19.75
C ALA A 297 -2.00 -8.96 -18.23
N LEU A 298 -0.88 -8.44 -17.74
CA LEU A 298 -0.60 -8.31 -16.31
C LEU A 298 -1.68 -7.47 -15.61
N ALA A 299 -2.21 -6.44 -16.28
CA ALA A 299 -3.32 -5.64 -15.76
C ALA A 299 -4.62 -6.44 -15.57
N GLN A 300 -4.79 -7.55 -16.31
CA GLN A 300 -5.93 -8.46 -16.23
C GLN A 300 -5.62 -9.75 -15.45
N ASN A 301 -4.47 -9.83 -14.74
CA ASN A 301 -3.95 -11.03 -14.09
C ASN A 301 -3.79 -12.23 -15.05
N PHE A 302 -3.50 -11.97 -16.32
CA PHE A 302 -3.17 -13.00 -17.30
C PHE A 302 -1.65 -13.17 -17.40
N GLU A 303 -1.15 -14.36 -17.12
CA GLU A 303 0.27 -14.68 -17.25
C GLU A 303 0.59 -15.08 -18.70
N THR A 304 1.38 -14.25 -19.38
CA THR A 304 1.73 -14.43 -20.79
C THR A 304 2.85 -15.44 -21.01
N TRP A 305 3.72 -15.66 -20.01
CA TRP A 305 4.90 -16.53 -20.13
C TRP A 305 4.57 -18.01 -20.41
N PRO A 306 3.59 -18.65 -19.72
CA PRO A 306 3.20 -20.02 -20.05
C PRO A 306 2.67 -20.16 -21.49
N VAL A 307 1.93 -19.17 -21.98
CA VAL A 307 1.36 -19.16 -23.33
C VAL A 307 2.45 -18.93 -24.38
N PHE A 308 3.40 -18.04 -24.10
CA PHE A 308 4.57 -17.83 -24.95
C PHE A 308 5.37 -19.12 -25.13
N MET A 309 5.70 -19.80 -24.02
CA MET A 309 6.43 -21.08 -24.04
C MET A 309 5.67 -22.18 -24.80
N GLN A 310 4.33 -22.18 -24.76
CA GLN A 310 3.52 -23.13 -25.53
C GLN A 310 3.59 -22.86 -27.05
N MET A 311 3.82 -21.62 -27.47
CA MET A 311 3.86 -21.24 -28.89
C MET A 311 5.26 -21.35 -29.52
N VAL A 312 6.32 -21.17 -28.73
CA VAL A 312 7.71 -21.18 -29.23
C VAL A 312 8.44 -22.50 -28.97
N SER A 313 7.79 -23.46 -28.30
CA SER A 313 8.29 -24.84 -28.13
C SER A 313 8.04 -25.70 -29.36
#